data_AF-A0A6N4SS43-F1
#
_entry.id   AF-A0A6N4SS43-F1
#
_cell.length_a   1.000
_cell.length_b   1.000
_cell.length_c   1.000
_cell.angle_alpha   90.00
_cell.angle_beta   90.00
_cell.angle_gamma   90.00
#
_symmetry.space_group_name_H-M   'P 1'
#
loop_
_entity.id
_entity.type
_entity.pdbx_description
1 polymer ?
#
loop_
_entity_poly.entity_id
_entity_poly.type
_entity_poly.pdbx_seq_one_letter_code
_entity_poly.pdbx_strand_id
1 'polypeptide(L)' 'MEEIEKTLKSHTWTEDASIKILLNSNSKSVLKEMLPMFRRYTDAIVIHYQTDLVPTAMICIGDNTISLA' A
#
# COMPACT_ATOMS: atom_id res chain seq x y z
N MET A 1 9.15 -6.21 0.88
CA MET A 1 8.01 -6.73 1.68
C MET A 1 8.23 -6.54 3.18
N GLU A 2 9.41 -6.86 3.73
CA GLU A 2 9.69 -6.75 5.17
C GLU A 2 9.40 -5.37 5.78
N GLU A 3 9.74 -4.29 5.07
CA GLU A 3 9.48 -2.91 5.53
C GLU A 3 7.98 -2.57 5.61
N ILE A 4 7.17 -3.08 4.68
CA ILE A 4 5.72 -2.90 4.69
C ILE A 4 5.12 -3.59 5.92
N GLU A 5 5.51 -4.83 6.18
CA GLU A 5 4.99 -5.59 7.32
C GLU A 5 5.38 -4.95 8.66
N LYS A 6 6.62 -4.44 8.77
CA LYS A 6 7.05 -3.69 9.95
C LYS A 6 6.18 -2.45 10.18
N THR A 7 5.93 -1.69 9.11
CA THR A 7 5.09 -0.48 9.17
C THR A 7 3.66 -0.81 9.59
N LEU A 8 3.04 -1.84 9.01
CA LEU A 8 1.69 -2.30 9.37
C LEU A 8 1.57 -2.71 10.85
N LYS A 9 2.59 -3.38 11.39
CA LYS A 9 2.62 -3.80 12.81
C LYS A 9 2.82 -2.62 13.77
N SER A 10 3.59 -1.61 13.36
CA SER A 10 3.84 -0.42 14.19
C SER A 10 2.72 0.63 14.11
N HIS A 11 1.89 0.57 13.09
CA HIS A 11 0.83 1.53 12.87
C HIS A 11 -0.33 1.30 13.86
N THR A 12 -0.85 2.38 14.44
CA THR A 12 -2.03 2.33 15.30
C THR A 12 -3.28 2.39 14.42
N TRP A 13 -4.04 1.30 14.37
CA TRP A 13 -5.24 1.20 13.55
C TRP A 13 -6.44 1.81 14.28
N THR A 14 -7.01 2.86 13.69
CA THR A 14 -8.26 3.48 14.11
C THR A 14 -9.33 3.29 13.03
N GLU A 15 -10.59 3.59 13.33
CA GLU A 15 -11.69 3.45 12.37
C GLU A 15 -11.50 4.28 11.08
N ASP A 16 -10.78 5.41 11.18
CA ASP A 16 -10.45 6.28 10.04
C ASP A 16 -9.16 5.89 9.31
N ALA A 17 -8.40 4.91 9.83
CA ALA A 17 -7.12 4.52 9.25
C ALA A 17 -7.34 3.74 7.94
N SER A 18 -6.68 4.18 6.88
CA SER A 18 -6.72 3.54 5.57
C SER A 18 -5.34 3.38 4.95
N ILE A 19 -5.19 2.36 4.11
CA ILE A 19 -3.98 2.16 3.31
C ILE A 19 -4.25 2.76 1.93
N LYS A 20 -3.40 3.69 1.50
CA LYS A 20 -3.46 4.25 0.15
C LYS A 20 -2.36 3.63 -0.70
N ILE A 21 -2.73 3.06 -1.83
CA ILE A 21 -1.80 2.40 -2.75
C ILE A 21 -1.86 3.13 -4.07
N LEU A 22 -0.74 3.70 -4.50
CA LEU A 22 -0.56 4.24 -5.84
C LEU A 22 0.20 3.22 -6.69
N LEU A 23 -0.42 2.77 -7.77
CA LEU A 23 0.16 1.79 -8.69
C LEU A 23 0.26 2.37 -10.09
N ASN A 24 1.31 1.98 -10.79
CA ASN A 24 1.45 2.18 -12.22
C ASN A 24 1.23 0.84 -12.97
N SER A 25 1.30 0.88 -14.29
CA SER A 25 1.13 -0.29 -15.16
C SER A 25 2.14 -1.42 -14.92
N ASN A 26 3.32 -1.11 -14.37
CA ASN A 26 4.38 -2.10 -14.11
C ASN A 26 4.22 -2.80 -12.75
N SER A 27 3.55 -2.18 -11.78
CA SER A 27 3.45 -2.67 -10.40
C SER A 27 2.13 -3.39 -10.07
N LYS A 28 1.28 -3.66 -11.08
CA LYS A 28 -0.04 -4.27 -10.88
C LYS A 28 0.00 -5.69 -10.28
N SER A 29 1.03 -6.47 -10.62
CA SER A 29 1.24 -7.83 -10.07
C SER A 29 1.50 -7.79 -8.57
N VAL A 30 2.33 -6.83 -8.12
CA VAL A 30 2.74 -6.65 -6.73
C VAL A 30 1.53 -6.43 -5.81
N LEU A 31 0.51 -5.71 -6.28
CA LEU A 31 -0.72 -5.52 -5.51
C LEU A 31 -1.38 -6.84 -5.11
N LYS A 32 -1.40 -7.85 -5.99
CA LYS A 32 -2.01 -9.15 -5.68
C LYS A 32 -1.29 -9.86 -4.54
N GLU A 33 0.01 -9.68 -4.44
CA GLU A 33 0.83 -10.28 -3.37
C GLU A 33 0.62 -9.55 -2.04
N MET A 34 0.40 -8.24 -2.07
CA MET A 34 0.31 -7.41 -0.87
C MET A 34 -1.11 -7.29 -0.29
N LEU A 35 -2.15 -7.41 -1.13
CA LEU A 35 -3.55 -7.34 -0.69
C LEU A 35 -3.89 -8.28 0.48
N PRO A 36 -3.49 -9.57 0.47
CA PRO A 36 -3.73 -10.47 1.59
C PRO A 36 -3.07 -10.01 2.88
N MET A 37 -1.89 -9.37 2.80
CA MET A 37 -1.18 -8.84 3.96
C MET A 37 -1.94 -7.65 4.56
N PHE A 38 -2.39 -6.71 3.74
CA PHE A 38 -3.13 -5.53 4.17
C PHE A 38 -4.47 -5.87 4.83
N ARG A 39 -5.21 -6.82 4.26
CA ARG A 39 -6.50 -7.29 4.79
C ARG A 39 -6.43 -7.93 6.17
N ARG A 40 -5.23 -8.27 6.68
CA ARG A 40 -5.07 -8.74 8.06
C ARG A 40 -5.19 -7.63 9.09
N TYR A 41 -5.05 -6.37 8.67
CA TYR A 41 -5.01 -5.19 9.54
C TYR A 41 -6.17 -4.24 9.29
N THR A 42 -6.58 -4.05 8.03
CA THR A 42 -7.72 -3.19 7.68
C THR A 42 -8.38 -3.65 6.38
N ASP A 43 -9.68 -3.44 6.29
CA ASP A 43 -10.44 -3.54 5.04
C ASP A 43 -10.52 -2.21 4.28
N ALA A 44 -10.13 -1.09 4.92
CA ALA A 44 -10.13 0.24 4.33
C ALA A 44 -8.88 0.47 3.45
N ILE A 45 -8.89 -0.13 2.25
CA ILE A 45 -7.80 -0.02 1.27
C ILE A 45 -8.26 0.80 0.08
N VAL A 46 -7.58 1.93 -0.17
CA VAL A 46 -7.84 2.83 -1.31
C VAL A 46 -6.74 2.62 -2.35
N ILE A 47 -7.13 2.21 -3.55
CA ILE A 47 -6.18 1.93 -4.64
C ILE A 47 -6.35 2.97 -5.75
N HIS A 48 -5.30 3.75 -5.97
CA HIS A 48 -5.18 4.67 -7.09
C HIS A 48 -4.32 4.01 -8.18
N TYR A 49 -4.93 3.76 -9.34
CA TYR A 49 -4.22 3.21 -10.48
C TYR A 49 -3.97 4.31 -11.51
N GLN A 50 -2.70 4.53 -11.84
CA GLN A 50 -2.28 5.44 -12.91
C GLN A 50 -1.84 4.60 -14.11
N THR A 51 -2.41 4.90 -15.27
CA THR A 51 -2.10 4.20 -16.53
C THR A 51 -0.78 4.66 -17.16
N ASP A 52 -0.31 5.86 -16.79
CA ASP A 52 0.90 6.45 -17.34
C ASP A 52 2.16 5.78 -16.75
N LEU A 53 3.28 5.88 -17.48
CA LEU A 53 4.62 5.43 -17.07
C LEU A 53 5.18 6.32 -15.95
N VAL A 54 4.41 6.52 -14.89
CA VAL A 54 4.85 7.24 -13.71
C VAL A 54 5.83 6.32 -12.98
N PRO A 55 7.08 6.76 -12.73
CA PRO A 55 8.11 5.91 -12.14
C PRO A 55 7.82 5.52 -10.68
N THR A 56 6.81 6.12 -10.05
CA THR A 56 6.55 6.00 -8.62
C THR A 56 5.28 5.21 -8.35
N ALA A 57 5.42 3.91 -8.09
CA ALA A 57 4.43 3.19 -7.31
C ALA A 57 4.76 3.38 -5.82
N MET A 58 3.75 3.58 -4.97
CA MET A 58 3.98 3.82 -3.54
C MET A 58 2.80 3.34 -2.68
N ILE A 59 3.09 3.10 -1.41
CA ILE A 59 2.14 2.67 -0.40
C ILE A 59 2.22 3.64 0.77
N CYS A 60 1.09 4.25 1.11
CA CYS A 60 0.97 5.13 2.27
C CYS A 60 0.17 4.40 3.37
N ILE A 61 0.75 4.33 4.57
CA ILE A 61 0.14 3.77 5.78
C ILE A 61 0.25 4.85 6.86
N GLY A 62 -0.83 5.62 7.05
CA GLY A 62 -0.79 6.87 7.81
C GLY A 62 0.21 7.86 7.19
N ASP A 63 1.14 8.37 7.99
CA ASP A 63 2.18 9.31 7.56
C ASP A 63 3.39 8.62 6.89
N ASN A 64 3.46 7.28 6.95
CA ASN A 64 4.57 6.54 6.34
C ASN A 64 4.29 6.28 4.87
N THR A 65 5.22 6.69 4.00
CA THR A 65 5.17 6.42 2.56
C THR A 65 6.33 5.52 2.16
N ILE A 66 6.01 4.41 1.52
CA ILE A 66 6.95 3.37 1.07
C ILE A 66 6.92 3.35 -0.46
N SER A 67 8.06 3.55 -1.10
CA SER A 67 8.17 3.47 -2.56
C SER A 67 8.31 2.00 -3.01
N LEU A 68 7.58 1.63 -4.05
CA LEU A 68 7.68 0.34 -4.73
C LEU A 68 8.59 0.54 -5.95
N ALA A 69 9.84 0.10 -5.82
CA ALA A 69 10.85 0.11 -6.88
C ALA A 69 10.60 -1.00 -7.92
#